data_AF-A0A437QPA2-F1
#
_entry.id   AF-A0A437QPA2-F1
#
_cell.length_a   1.000
_cell.length_b   1.000
_cell.length_c   1.000
_cell.angle_alpha   90.00
_cell.angle_beta   90.00
_cell.angle_gamma   90.00
#
_symmetry.space_group_name_H-M   'P 1'
#
loop_
_entity.id
_entity.type
_entity.pdbx_description
1 polymer ?
#
loop_
_entity_poly.entity_id
_entity_poly.type
_entity_poly.pdbx_seq_one_letter_code
_entity_poly.pdbx_strand_id
1 'polypeptide(L)'
;MSRLDSFIRRVTAQRACLDYAAQLIDGQDGVVLEVGLGNGRTFDHLREIMPDREIFVFDRQVASHPDSTPDEDHLFLGDLPDTLARAAEDLPQPAILVHSDIGTGNAEWDARMAEMMADVLPRVLKPGAVVVSDQKISLADAEDISLPAGVQKGRYFFQTYRGR
;
A
#
# COMPACT_ATOMS: atom_id res chain seq x y z
N MET A 1 26.51 7.94 -0.54
CA MET A 1 25.21 8.45 -1.01
C MET A 1 24.66 9.35 0.07
N SER A 2 24.23 10.57 -0.25
CA SER A 2 23.65 11.47 0.76
C SER A 2 22.26 10.99 1.20
N ARG A 3 21.75 11.53 2.32
CA ARG A 3 20.35 11.28 2.72
C ARG A 3 19.36 11.79 1.66
N LEU A 4 19.69 12.88 0.98
CA LEU A 4 18.88 13.44 -0.10
C LEU A 4 18.84 12.50 -1.31
N ASP A 5 19.98 11.98 -1.74
CA ASP A 5 20.03 11.00 -2.85
C ASP A 5 19.23 9.74 -2.51
N SER A 6 19.34 9.25 -1.27
CA SER A 6 18.56 8.09 -0.81
C SER A 6 17.06 8.37 -0.84
N PHE A 7 16.65 9.58 -0.42
CA PHE A 7 15.25 10.02 -0.47
C PHE A 7 14.75 10.12 -1.91
N ILE A 8 15.50 10.76 -2.82
CA ILE A 8 15.16 10.84 -4.25
C ILE A 8 14.96 9.44 -4.83
N ARG A 9 15.89 8.52 -4.57
CA ARG A 9 15.77 7.13 -5.04
C ARG A 9 14.56 6.41 -4.45
N ARG A 10 14.14 6.74 -3.21
CA ARG A 10 12.90 6.20 -2.62
C ARG A 10 11.69 6.68 -3.40
N VAL A 11 11.52 7.98 -3.53
CA VAL A 11 10.31 8.57 -4.11
C VAL A 11 10.19 8.28 -5.61
N THR A 12 11.32 8.20 -6.33
CA THR A 12 11.32 7.74 -7.73
C THR A 12 10.90 6.27 -7.85
N ALA A 13 11.37 5.40 -6.95
CA ALA A 13 10.97 3.99 -6.96
C ALA A 13 9.48 3.84 -6.60
N GLN A 14 8.99 4.58 -5.60
CA GLN A 14 7.58 4.64 -5.23
C GLN A 14 6.67 4.95 -6.39
N ARG A 15 6.93 6.07 -7.07
CA ARG A 15 6.15 6.46 -8.23
C ARG A 15 6.13 5.36 -9.30
N ALA A 16 7.30 4.83 -9.65
CA ALA A 16 7.39 3.77 -10.66
C ALA A 16 6.62 2.49 -10.24
N CYS A 17 6.65 2.15 -8.96
CA CYS A 17 5.88 1.05 -8.40
C CYS A 17 4.37 1.31 -8.49
N LEU A 18 3.90 2.50 -8.10
CA LEU A 18 2.47 2.85 -8.18
C LEU A 18 1.96 2.88 -9.62
N ASP A 19 2.71 3.49 -10.54
CA ASP A 19 2.38 3.54 -11.96
C ASP A 19 2.25 2.13 -12.56
N TYR A 20 3.15 1.22 -12.16
CA TYR A 20 3.10 -0.17 -12.61
C TYR A 20 1.97 -0.97 -11.94
N ALA A 21 1.71 -0.73 -10.66
CA ALA A 21 0.62 -1.37 -9.94
C ALA A 21 -0.73 -1.02 -10.56
N ALA A 22 -0.95 0.25 -10.92
CA ALA A 22 -2.14 0.70 -11.63
C ALA A 22 -2.33 -0.06 -12.97
N GLN A 23 -1.25 -0.30 -13.72
CA GLN A 23 -1.30 -1.10 -14.95
C GLN A 23 -1.66 -2.58 -14.68
N LEU A 24 -1.15 -3.17 -13.60
CA LEU A 24 -1.43 -4.57 -13.26
C LEU A 24 -2.90 -4.81 -12.90
N ILE A 25 -3.54 -3.82 -12.28
CA ILE A 25 -4.94 -3.90 -11.86
C ILE A 25 -5.93 -3.28 -12.85
N ASP A 26 -5.46 -2.85 -14.02
CA ASP A 26 -6.31 -2.25 -15.04
C ASP A 26 -7.44 -3.21 -15.47
N GLY A 27 -8.64 -2.67 -15.59
CA GLY A 27 -9.86 -3.43 -15.87
C GLY A 27 -10.32 -4.39 -14.75
N GLN A 28 -9.67 -4.43 -13.59
CA GLN A 28 -10.10 -5.24 -12.45
C GLN A 28 -10.89 -4.40 -11.45
N ASP A 29 -12.01 -4.95 -10.95
CA ASP A 29 -12.80 -4.34 -9.88
C ASP A 29 -12.11 -4.46 -8.52
N GLY A 30 -12.52 -3.62 -7.57
CA GLY A 30 -12.00 -3.57 -6.21
C GLY A 30 -11.45 -2.21 -5.84
N VAL A 31 -11.27 -1.98 -4.54
CA VAL A 31 -10.77 -0.72 -3.97
C VAL A 31 -9.24 -0.73 -3.87
N VAL A 32 -8.65 0.45 -3.64
CA VAL A 32 -7.23 0.62 -3.33
C VAL A 32 -7.08 0.94 -1.84
N LEU A 33 -6.12 0.30 -1.16
CA LEU A 33 -5.75 0.64 0.20
C LEU A 33 -4.38 1.33 0.22
N GLU A 34 -4.32 2.54 0.78
CA GLU A 34 -3.08 3.25 1.09
C GLU A 34 -2.79 3.12 2.58
N VAL A 35 -1.76 2.35 2.92
CA VAL A 35 -1.35 2.12 4.30
C VAL A 35 -0.23 3.08 4.68
N GLY A 36 -0.55 4.03 5.55
CA GLY A 36 0.30 5.15 5.95
C GLY A 36 0.10 6.37 5.06
N LEU A 37 -0.64 7.36 5.53
CA LEU A 37 -0.87 8.61 4.81
C LEU A 37 0.36 9.51 4.84
N GLY A 38 0.94 9.70 6.03
CA GLY A 38 2.05 10.64 6.24
C GLY A 38 1.72 12.04 5.68
N ASN A 39 2.52 12.53 4.73
CA ASN A 39 2.25 13.82 4.08
C ASN A 39 1.20 13.75 2.95
N GLY A 40 0.81 12.55 2.50
CA GLY A 40 -0.22 12.34 1.47
C GLY A 40 0.27 12.31 0.03
N ARG A 41 1.58 12.31 -0.24
CA ARG A 41 2.11 12.37 -1.62
C ARG A 41 1.76 11.15 -2.47
N THR A 42 1.81 9.96 -1.90
CA THR A 42 1.48 8.71 -2.60
C THR A 42 -0.03 8.58 -2.78
N PHE A 43 -0.82 8.94 -1.77
CA PHE A 43 -2.28 9.07 -1.90
C PHE A 43 -2.70 10.05 -3.02
N ASP A 44 -2.09 11.23 -3.07
CA ASP A 44 -2.34 12.23 -4.11
C ASP A 44 -1.99 11.69 -5.51
N HIS A 45 -0.84 11.03 -5.63
CA HIS A 45 -0.42 10.37 -6.87
C HIS A 45 -1.38 9.24 -7.29
N LEU A 46 -1.85 8.42 -6.34
CA LEU A 46 -2.84 7.36 -6.59
C LEU A 46 -4.14 7.92 -7.18
N ARG A 47 -4.63 9.05 -6.65
CA ARG A 47 -5.81 9.74 -7.20
C ARG A 47 -5.59 10.26 -8.62
N GLU A 48 -4.38 10.72 -8.94
CA GLU A 48 -4.03 11.19 -10.29
C GLU A 48 -4.04 10.03 -11.30
N ILE A 49 -3.42 8.89 -10.95
CA ILE A 49 -3.27 7.77 -11.88
C ILE A 49 -4.49 6.83 -11.93
N MET A 50 -5.38 6.90 -10.95
CA MET A 50 -6.62 6.11 -10.88
C MET A 50 -7.81 6.98 -10.43
N PRO A 51 -8.26 7.95 -11.25
CA PRO A 51 -9.25 8.94 -10.86
C PRO A 51 -10.64 8.35 -10.56
N ASP A 52 -10.97 7.19 -11.13
CA ASP A 52 -12.29 6.55 -10.98
C ASP A 52 -12.28 5.47 -9.87
N ARG A 53 -11.24 5.43 -9.04
CA ARG A 53 -11.01 4.36 -8.06
C ARG A 53 -11.20 4.88 -6.64
N GLU A 54 -11.99 4.15 -5.86
CA GLU A 54 -12.10 4.37 -4.42
C GLU A 54 -10.78 4.00 -3.73
N ILE A 55 -10.20 4.97 -3.02
CA ILE A 55 -8.92 4.81 -2.32
C ILE A 55 -9.15 5.05 -0.83
N PHE A 56 -9.02 4.00 -0.03
CA PHE A 56 -9.14 4.04 1.42
C PHE A 56 -7.77 4.15 2.07
N VAL A 57 -7.63 5.06 3.02
CA VAL A 57 -6.36 5.42 3.63
C VAL A 57 -6.34 5.01 5.09
N PHE A 58 -5.24 4.43 5.56
CA PHE A 58 -5.03 4.01 6.93
C PHE A 58 -3.89 4.82 7.55
N ASP A 59 -4.14 5.50 8.67
CA ASP A 59 -3.08 6.14 9.44
C ASP A 59 -3.47 6.22 10.93
N ARG A 60 -2.48 6.44 11.79
CA ARG A 60 -2.70 6.72 13.22
C ARG A 60 -3.12 8.16 13.46
N GLN A 61 -2.71 9.08 12.58
CA GLN A 61 -3.00 10.50 12.70
C GLN A 61 -3.01 11.19 11.34
N VAL A 62 -3.80 12.26 11.22
CA VAL A 62 -3.77 13.11 10.03
C VAL A 62 -2.66 14.15 10.16
N ALA A 63 -1.66 14.07 9.29
CA ALA A 63 -0.56 15.03 9.17
C ALA A 63 -0.23 15.35 7.69
N SER A 64 -1.20 15.11 6.82
CA SER A 64 -1.12 15.31 5.37
C SER A 64 -1.11 16.78 4.98
N HIS A 65 -0.68 17.04 3.75
CA HIS A 65 -1.00 18.30 3.09
C HIS A 65 -2.53 18.43 2.95
N PRO A 66 -3.14 19.62 3.12
CA PRO A 66 -4.59 19.79 3.00
C PRO A 66 -5.17 19.23 1.70
N ASP A 67 -4.50 19.46 0.57
CA ASP A 67 -4.95 18.97 -0.75
C ASP A 67 -4.84 17.44 -0.91
N SER A 68 -4.11 16.78 -0.01
CA SER A 68 -3.84 15.34 -0.02
C SER A 68 -4.41 14.65 1.22
N THR A 69 -5.48 15.21 1.80
CA THR A 69 -6.20 14.63 2.93
C THR A 69 -7.46 13.94 2.40
N PRO A 70 -7.66 12.63 2.65
CA PRO A 70 -8.91 11.94 2.29
C PRO A 70 -10.09 12.51 3.10
N ASP A 71 -11.31 12.34 2.59
CA ASP A 71 -12.51 12.61 3.38
C ASP A 71 -12.70 11.58 4.50
N GLU A 72 -13.67 11.82 5.38
CA GLU A 72 -13.92 10.98 6.55
C GLU A 72 -14.38 9.56 6.19
N ASP A 73 -15.08 9.38 5.06
CA ASP A 73 -15.59 8.07 4.62
C ASP A 73 -14.46 7.19 4.05
N HIS A 74 -13.38 7.81 3.57
CA HIS A 74 -12.20 7.14 3.02
C HIS A 74 -11.03 7.00 4.03
N LEU A 75 -11.18 7.49 5.26
CA LEU A 75 -10.11 7.51 6.25
C LEU A 75 -10.35 6.56 7.42
N PHE A 76 -9.49 5.54 7.52
CA PHE A 76 -9.39 4.68 8.69
C PHE A 76 -8.33 5.19 9.66
N LEU A 77 -8.77 6.01 10.62
CA LEU A 77 -7.91 6.54 11.68
C LEU A 77 -7.84 5.60 12.88
N GLY A 78 -6.64 5.18 13.28
CA GLY A 78 -6.42 4.32 14.45
C GLY A 78 -5.19 3.44 14.36
N ASP A 79 -5.09 2.41 15.22
CA ASP A 79 -4.04 1.42 15.07
C ASP A 79 -4.32 0.52 13.86
N LEU A 80 -3.26 0.15 13.15
CA LEU A 80 -3.36 -0.53 11.86
C LEU A 80 -4.07 -1.90 11.93
N PRO A 81 -3.82 -2.75 12.94
CA PRO A 81 -4.53 -4.03 13.06
C PRO A 81 -6.04 -3.85 13.24
N ASP A 82 -6.44 -2.91 14.12
CA ASP A 82 -7.84 -2.65 14.43
C ASP A 82 -8.57 -2.04 13.23
N THR A 83 -7.93 -1.09 12.56
CA THR A 83 -8.49 -0.41 11.39
C THR A 83 -8.60 -1.33 10.18
N LEU A 84 -7.62 -2.19 9.92
CA LEU A 84 -7.73 -3.20 8.86
C LEU A 84 -8.77 -4.27 9.18
N ALA A 85 -8.92 -4.66 10.44
CA ALA A 85 -10.00 -5.56 10.86
C ALA A 85 -11.37 -4.92 10.63
N ARG A 86 -11.53 -3.64 10.97
CA ARG A 86 -12.73 -2.87 10.68
C ARG A 86 -12.99 -2.73 9.17
N ALA A 87 -11.96 -2.48 8.38
CA ALA A 87 -12.07 -2.38 6.93
C ALA A 87 -12.59 -3.67 6.27
N ALA A 88 -12.33 -4.85 6.85
CA ALA A 88 -12.90 -6.10 6.36
C ALA A 88 -14.44 -6.14 6.43
N GLU A 89 -15.06 -5.30 7.26
CA GLU A 89 -16.51 -5.17 7.39
C GLU A 89 -17.05 -3.95 6.63
N ASP A 90 -16.31 -2.83 6.64
CA ASP A 90 -16.79 -1.54 6.16
C ASP A 90 -16.51 -1.28 4.67
N LEU A 91 -15.53 -1.96 4.06
CA LEU A 91 -15.17 -1.72 2.66
C LEU A 91 -16.32 -2.11 1.71
N PRO A 92 -16.66 -1.26 0.72
CA PRO A 92 -17.73 -1.56 -0.23
C PRO A 92 -17.37 -2.73 -1.16
N GLN A 93 -16.08 -2.96 -1.38
CA GLN A 93 -15.54 -4.09 -2.14
C GLN A 93 -14.19 -4.50 -1.57
N PRO A 94 -13.77 -5.78 -1.73
CA PRO A 94 -12.42 -6.19 -1.40
C PRO A 94 -11.37 -5.41 -2.20
N ALA A 95 -10.20 -5.25 -1.59
CA ALA A 95 -9.07 -4.54 -2.16
C ALA A 95 -8.46 -5.31 -3.34
N ILE A 96 -8.27 -4.61 -4.46
CA ILE A 96 -7.50 -5.10 -5.62
C ILE A 96 -6.05 -4.63 -5.58
N LEU A 97 -5.76 -3.55 -4.84
CA LEU A 97 -4.41 -3.04 -4.64
C LEU A 97 -4.22 -2.60 -3.19
N VAL A 98 -3.08 -2.94 -2.62
CA VAL A 98 -2.58 -2.38 -1.36
C VAL A 98 -1.22 -1.78 -1.61
N HIS A 99 -1.03 -0.52 -1.23
CA HIS A 99 0.27 0.12 -1.16
C HIS A 99 0.65 0.41 0.30
N SER A 100 1.91 0.19 0.65
CA SER A 100 2.47 0.43 1.97
C SER A 100 3.91 0.94 1.87
N ASP A 101 4.19 2.09 2.47
CA ASP A 101 5.56 2.64 2.66
C ASP A 101 5.76 3.12 4.10
N ILE A 102 5.54 2.23 5.06
CA ILE A 102 5.60 2.55 6.49
C ILE A 102 6.88 2.06 7.17
N GLY A 103 7.84 1.54 6.41
CA GLY A 103 9.15 1.14 6.92
C GLY A 103 9.85 2.27 7.70
N THR A 104 10.24 1.95 8.92
CA THR A 104 10.87 2.88 9.85
C THR A 104 12.39 2.88 9.73
N GLY A 105 12.95 1.86 9.07
CA GLY A 105 14.39 1.58 9.02
C GLY A 105 14.90 0.88 10.28
N ASN A 106 14.02 0.55 11.24
CA ASN A 106 14.34 -0.34 12.33
C ASN A 106 13.84 -1.75 12.00
N ALA A 107 14.79 -2.65 11.78
CA ALA A 107 14.52 -4.01 11.32
C ALA A 107 13.57 -4.80 12.23
N GLU A 108 13.60 -4.59 13.55
CA GLU A 108 12.73 -5.31 14.48
C GLU A 108 11.28 -4.82 14.39
N TRP A 109 11.08 -3.50 14.29
CA TRP A 109 9.75 -2.93 14.10
C TRP A 109 9.19 -3.25 12.72
N ASP A 110 10.03 -3.15 11.69
CA ASP A 110 9.65 -3.42 10.31
C ASP A 110 9.26 -4.90 10.13
N ALA A 111 9.97 -5.84 10.78
CA ALA A 111 9.62 -7.26 10.77
C ALA A 111 8.29 -7.55 11.47
N ARG A 112 8.06 -7.01 12.68
CA ARG A 112 6.79 -7.19 13.41
C ARG A 112 5.60 -6.65 12.63
N MET A 113 5.79 -5.52 11.99
CA MET A 113 4.76 -4.89 11.18
C MET A 113 4.44 -5.71 9.93
N ALA A 114 5.47 -6.25 9.26
CA ALA A 114 5.29 -7.14 8.12
C ALA A 114 4.59 -8.46 8.49
N GLU A 115 4.92 -9.04 9.66
CA GLU A 115 4.23 -10.22 10.20
C GLU A 115 2.75 -9.92 10.47
N MET A 116 2.45 -8.83 11.16
CA MET A 116 1.07 -8.42 11.43
C MET A 116 0.28 -8.18 10.13
N MET A 117 0.88 -7.47 9.16
CA MET A 117 0.24 -7.24 7.86
C MET A 117 -0.04 -8.55 7.13
N ALA A 118 0.86 -9.54 7.24
CA ALA A 118 0.67 -10.85 6.61
C ALA A 118 -0.56 -11.58 7.18
N ASP A 119 -0.84 -11.41 8.48
CA ASP A 119 -1.99 -12.04 9.14
C ASP A 119 -3.33 -11.35 8.83
N VAL A 120 -3.32 -10.02 8.67
CA VAL A 120 -4.57 -9.24 8.56
C VAL A 120 -4.98 -8.98 7.11
N LEU A 121 -4.03 -8.72 6.21
CA LEU A 121 -4.33 -8.39 4.81
C LEU A 121 -5.22 -9.42 4.08
N PRO A 122 -5.06 -10.76 4.26
CA PRO A 122 -5.92 -11.73 3.59
C PRO A 122 -7.43 -11.53 3.81
N ARG A 123 -7.84 -10.82 4.87
CA ARG A 123 -9.26 -10.54 5.18
C ARG A 123 -9.88 -9.46 4.30
N VAL A 124 -9.06 -8.59 3.71
CA VAL A 124 -9.51 -7.44 2.91
C VAL A 124 -9.19 -7.61 1.43
N LEU A 125 -8.35 -8.58 1.06
CA LEU A 125 -7.91 -8.80 -0.33
C LEU A 125 -8.88 -9.71 -1.09
N LYS A 126 -9.10 -9.41 -2.38
CA LYS A 126 -9.66 -10.40 -3.32
C LYS A 126 -8.56 -11.22 -4.00
N PRO A 127 -8.86 -12.44 -4.47
CA PRO A 127 -7.99 -13.13 -5.42
C PRO A 127 -7.65 -12.24 -6.62
N GLY A 128 -6.37 -12.21 -6.98
CA GLY A 128 -5.81 -11.33 -8.02
C GLY A 128 -5.28 -9.99 -7.49
N ALA A 129 -5.51 -9.66 -6.22
CA ALA A 129 -5.04 -8.41 -5.65
C ALA A 129 -3.52 -8.29 -5.65
N VAL A 130 -3.02 -7.08 -5.90
CA VAL A 130 -1.60 -6.75 -5.91
C VAL A 130 -1.24 -6.07 -4.59
N VAL A 131 -0.21 -6.57 -3.91
CA VAL A 131 0.35 -5.95 -2.70
C VAL A 131 1.71 -5.39 -3.03
N VAL A 132 1.87 -4.07 -2.83
CA VAL A 132 3.07 -3.29 -3.10
C VAL A 132 3.57 -2.71 -1.79
N SER A 133 4.72 -3.16 -1.32
CA SER A 133 5.25 -2.73 -0.02
C SER A 133 6.75 -2.46 -0.06
N ASP A 134 7.21 -1.49 0.73
CA ASP A 134 8.62 -1.24 0.97
C ASP A 134 9.26 -2.33 1.87
N GLN A 135 8.43 -3.07 2.60
CA GLN A 135 8.81 -4.22 3.43
C GLN A 135 8.31 -5.55 2.82
N LYS A 136 9.06 -6.63 3.03
CA LYS A 136 8.64 -7.96 2.56
C LYS A 136 7.57 -8.53 3.49
N ILE A 137 6.33 -8.55 3.04
CA ILE A 137 5.21 -9.20 3.71
C ILE A 137 5.16 -10.65 3.23
N SER A 138 5.03 -11.62 4.14
CA SER A 138 5.05 -13.05 3.78
C SER A 138 3.63 -13.62 3.76
N LEU A 139 2.86 -13.24 2.74
CA LEU A 139 1.49 -13.74 2.54
C LEU A 139 1.51 -15.22 2.12
N ALA A 140 0.77 -16.08 2.83
CA ALA A 140 0.76 -17.52 2.61
C ALA A 140 0.30 -17.93 1.20
N ASP A 141 -0.77 -17.29 0.71
CA ASP A 141 -1.36 -17.58 -0.60
C ASP A 141 -1.04 -16.49 -1.62
N ALA A 142 0.21 -16.03 -1.67
CA ALA A 142 0.64 -15.04 -2.65
C ALA A 142 1.87 -15.50 -3.44
N GLU A 143 2.02 -14.92 -4.63
CA GLU A 143 3.19 -15.14 -5.49
C GLU A 143 3.94 -13.83 -5.68
N ASP A 144 5.25 -13.84 -5.45
CA ASP A 144 6.11 -12.70 -5.77
C ASP A 144 6.10 -12.45 -7.29
N ILE A 145 5.82 -11.21 -7.71
CA ILE A 145 5.87 -10.81 -9.12
C ILE A 145 7.00 -9.82 -9.39
N SER A 146 7.31 -9.62 -10.67
CA SER A 146 8.45 -8.78 -11.08
C SER A 146 8.23 -7.31 -10.74
N LEU A 147 9.31 -6.64 -10.33
CA LEU A 147 9.33 -5.18 -10.16
C LEU A 147 9.33 -4.46 -11.52
N PRO A 148 8.84 -3.21 -11.58
CA PRO A 148 8.96 -2.42 -12.79
C PRO A 148 10.42 -2.09 -13.10
N ALA A 149 10.67 -1.76 -14.37
CA ALA A 149 12.01 -1.41 -14.84
C ALA A 149 12.60 -0.23 -14.04
N GLY A 150 13.87 -0.35 -13.67
CA GLY A 150 14.59 0.70 -12.94
C GLY A 150 14.46 0.65 -11.41
N VAL A 151 13.54 -0.15 -10.86
CA VAL A 151 13.44 -0.37 -9.41
C VAL A 151 14.41 -1.46 -8.96
N GLN A 152 15.21 -1.16 -7.94
CA GLN A 152 16.18 -2.13 -7.41
C GLN A 152 15.48 -3.22 -6.57
N LYS A 153 15.96 -4.46 -6.72
CA LYS A 153 15.52 -5.58 -5.89
C LYS A 153 15.73 -5.26 -4.40
N GLY A 154 14.75 -5.62 -3.58
CA GLY A 154 14.76 -5.36 -2.13
C GLY A 154 14.40 -3.93 -1.73
N ARG A 155 14.09 -3.05 -2.70
CA ARG A 155 13.58 -1.71 -2.41
C ARG A 155 12.06 -1.67 -2.23
N TYR A 156 11.39 -2.46 -3.06
CA TYR A 156 9.96 -2.72 -3.01
C TYR A 156 9.75 -4.20 -3.27
N PHE A 157 8.60 -4.69 -2.84
CA PHE A 157 8.14 -6.06 -2.99
C PHE A 157 6.75 -6.02 -3.61
N PHE A 158 6.54 -6.83 -4.63
CA PHE A 158 5.26 -7.00 -5.29
C PHE A 158 4.81 -8.44 -5.13
N GLN A 159 3.55 -8.62 -4.73
CA GLN A 159 2.93 -9.92 -4.60
C GLN A 159 1.54 -9.91 -5.23
N THR A 160 1.16 -10.99 -5.89
CA THR A 160 -0.24 -11.23 -6.28
C THR A 160 -0.86 -12.23 -5.33
N TYR A 161 -1.90 -11.82 -4.62
CA TYR A 161 -2.67 -12.69 -3.74
C TYR A 161 -3.54 -13.64 -4.57
N ARG A 162 -3.45 -14.94 -4.28
CA ARG A 162 -4.17 -16.03 -4.95
C ARG A 162 -5.43 -16.45 -4.20
N GLY A 163 -5.46 -16.29 -2.87
CA GLY A 163 -6.62 -16.61 -2.02
C GLY A 163 -7.13 -18.04 -2.17
N ARG A 164 -6.21 -19.02 -2.16
CA ARG A 164 -6.53 -20.45 -2.32
C ARG A 164 -6.95 -21.10 -1.01
#